data_AF-A0A946CVX9-F1
#
_entry.id   AF-A0A946CVX9-F1
#
_cell.length_a   1.000
_cell.length_b   1.000
_cell.length_c   1.000
_cell.angle_alpha   90.00
_cell.angle_beta   90.00
_cell.angle_gamma   90.00
#
_symmetry.space_group_name_H-M   'P 1'
#
loop_
_entity.id
_entity.type
_entity.pdbx_description
1 polymer ?
#
loop_
_entity_poly.entity_id
_entity_poly.type
_entity_poly.pdbx_seq_one_letter_code
_entity_poly.pdbx_strand_id
1 'polypeptide(L)'
;MIKTLLGFAPNCEKVNAFLADYMDGTLPEKTAKQFEDHIDMCKCCGPYFEQYRETIDMTRCCGEVKLPEELVEHTLTFLRKNAK
;
A
#
# COMPACT_ATOMS: atom_id res chain seq x y z
N MET A 1 -23.05 6.75 7.83
CA MET A 1 -23.25 7.61 6.64
C MET A 1 -23.07 9.12 6.89
N ILE A 2 -23.23 9.63 8.12
CA ILE A 2 -23.04 11.09 8.40
C ILE A 2 -21.56 11.53 8.40
N LYS A 3 -20.62 10.69 8.87
CA LYS A 3 -19.17 11.04 8.91
C LYS A 3 -18.55 11.31 7.53
N THR A 4 -19.03 10.63 6.50
CA THR A 4 -18.59 10.79 5.11
C THR A 4 -19.16 12.07 4.48
N LEU A 5 -20.41 12.41 4.78
CA LEU A 5 -21.09 13.62 4.27
C LEU A 5 -20.52 14.93 4.83
N LEU A 6 -19.85 14.87 5.98
CA LEU A 6 -19.26 16.03 6.65
C LEU A 6 -17.74 16.17 6.43
N GLY A 7 -17.13 15.34 5.58
CA GLY A 7 -15.69 15.41 5.27
C GLY A 7 -14.75 14.94 6.38
N PHE A 8 -15.25 14.22 7.39
CA PHE A 8 -14.45 13.74 8.54
C PHE A 8 -13.78 12.38 8.32
N ALA A 9 -14.12 11.66 7.24
CA ALA A 9 -13.49 10.39 6.89
C ALA A 9 -12.52 10.59 5.73
N PRO A 10 -11.28 10.05 5.79
CA PRO A 10 -10.39 10.04 4.64
C PRO A 10 -11.04 9.31 3.47
N ASN A 11 -10.80 9.78 2.25
CA ASN A 11 -11.25 9.08 1.05
C ASN A 11 -10.45 7.77 0.85
N CYS A 12 -10.92 6.90 -0.04
CA CYS A 12 -10.29 5.60 -0.30
C CYS A 12 -8.81 5.74 -0.70
N GLU A 13 -8.47 6.77 -1.48
CA GLU A 13 -7.11 7.05 -1.91
C GLU A 13 -6.18 7.29 -0.72
N LYS A 14 -6.56 8.19 0.20
CA LYS A 14 -5.77 8.49 1.40
C LYS A 14 -5.63 7.29 2.32
N VAL A 15 -6.68 6.47 2.45
CA VAL A 15 -6.62 5.23 3.24
C VAL A 15 -5.64 4.24 2.60
N ASN A 16 -5.74 4.02 1.29
CA ASN A 16 -4.85 3.08 0.59
C ASN A 16 -3.39 3.54 0.60
N ALA A 17 -3.13 4.85 0.44
CA ALA A 17 -1.79 5.39 0.54
C ALA A 17 -1.19 5.14 1.94
N PHE A 18 -1.96 5.42 2.99
CA PHE A 18 -1.53 5.15 4.36
C PHE A 18 -1.23 3.65 4.61
N LEU A 19 -2.10 2.76 4.12
CA LEU A 19 -1.90 1.32 4.27
C LEU A 19 -0.69 0.82 3.46
N ALA A 20 -0.44 1.38 2.27
CA ALA A 20 0.76 1.08 1.50
C ALA A 20 2.02 1.50 2.25
N ASP A 21 2.07 2.73 2.77
CA ASP A 21 3.21 3.22 3.58
C ASP A 21 3.44 2.35 4.83
N TYR A 22 2.36 1.88 5.47
CA TYR A 22 2.47 0.94 6.58
C TYR A 22 3.08 -0.40 6.16
N MET A 23 2.62 -0.98 5.04
CA MET A 23 3.12 -2.26 4.53
C MET A 23 4.57 -2.18 4.04
N ASP A 24 4.97 -1.03 3.50
CA ASP A 24 6.34 -0.76 3.04
C ASP A 24 7.29 -0.40 4.21
N GLY A 25 6.77 -0.24 5.43
CA GLY A 25 7.55 0.14 6.60
C GLY A 25 8.08 1.58 6.55
N THR A 26 7.46 2.46 5.78
CA THR A 26 7.90 3.84 5.56
C THR A 26 7.24 4.84 6.51
N LEU A 27 6.22 4.42 7.25
CA LEU A 27 5.59 5.27 8.27
C LEU A 27 6.56 5.58 9.42
N PRO A 28 6.46 6.79 10.02
CA PRO A 28 7.13 7.07 11.28
C PRO A 28 6.73 6.05 12.35
N GLU A 29 7.69 5.54 13.12
CA GLU A 29 7.50 4.49 14.13
C GLU A 29 6.31 4.77 15.07
N LYS A 30 6.21 6.02 15.55
CA LYS A 30 5.09 6.45 16.40
C LYS A 30 3.73 6.28 15.71
N THR A 31 3.66 6.60 14.42
CA THR A 31 2.42 6.48 13.62
C THR A 31 2.06 5.02 13.37
N ALA A 32 3.05 4.18 13.06
CA ALA A 32 2.85 2.74 12.90
C ALA A 32 2.31 2.12 14.21
N LYS A 33 2.92 2.44 15.35
CA LYS A 33 2.44 1.97 16.66
C LYS A 33 0.99 2.39 16.96
N GLN A 34 0.64 3.65 16.67
CA GLN A 34 -0.73 4.15 16.85
C GLN A 34 -1.73 3.43 15.96
N PHE A 35 -1.33 3.04 14.76
CA PHE A 35 -2.17 2.28 13.85
C PHE A 35 -2.36 0.84 14.32
N GLU A 36 -1.29 0.17 14.75
CA GLU A 36 -1.33 -1.15 15.39
C GLU A 36 -2.29 -1.16 16.58
N ASP A 37 -2.14 -0.21 17.51
CA ASP A 37 -3.04 -0.06 18.66
C ASP A 37 -4.51 0.11 18.22
N HIS A 38 -4.74 0.85 17.12
CA HIS A 38 -6.08 1.07 16.60
C HIS A 38 -6.70 -0.21 16.05
N ILE A 39 -5.99 -0.97 15.22
CA ILE A 39 -6.54 -2.18 14.60
C ILE A 39 -6.75 -3.30 15.63
N ASP A 40 -5.94 -3.35 16.70
CA ASP A 40 -6.11 -4.27 17.82
C ASP A 40 -7.38 -3.99 18.63
N MET A 41 -7.73 -2.71 18.79
CA MET A 41 -8.89 -2.29 19.60
C MET A 41 -10.18 -2.11 18.80
N CYS A 42 -10.08 -1.90 17.49
CA CYS A 42 -11.20 -1.56 16.63
C CYS A 42 -11.79 -2.78 15.92
N LYS A 43 -13.01 -3.16 16.32
CA LYS A 43 -13.76 -4.30 15.74
C LYS A 43 -14.01 -4.22 14.24
N CYS A 44 -13.89 -3.03 13.63
CA CYS A 44 -14.09 -2.84 12.20
C CYS A 44 -12.77 -2.83 11.41
N CYS A 45 -11.73 -2.19 11.95
CA CYS A 45 -10.51 -1.92 11.22
C CYS A 45 -9.55 -3.12 11.19
N GLY A 46 -9.50 -3.93 12.25
CA GLY A 46 -8.73 -5.18 12.25
C GLY A 46 -9.16 -6.13 11.12
N PRO A 47 -10.45 -6.52 11.04
CA PRO A 47 -10.94 -7.38 9.94
C PRO A 47 -10.74 -6.79 8.55
N TYR A 48 -10.91 -5.47 8.39
CA TYR A 48 -10.65 -4.80 7.12
C TYR A 48 -9.17 -4.86 6.73
N PHE A 49 -8.26 -4.66 7.68
CA PHE A 49 -6.84 -4.72 7.43
C PHE A 49 -6.36 -6.13 7.09
N GLU A 50 -6.91 -7.16 7.75
CA GLU A 50 -6.64 -8.55 7.39
C GLU A 50 -7.11 -8.86 5.96
N GLN A 51 -8.32 -8.45 5.57
CA GLN A 51 -8.78 -8.59 4.18
C GLN A 51 -7.85 -7.88 3.17
N TYR A 52 -7.35 -6.69 3.52
CA TYR A 52 -6.40 -5.94 2.70
C TYR A 52 -5.09 -6.72 2.52
N ARG A 53 -4.53 -7.28 3.61
CA ARG A 53 -3.33 -8.12 3.58
C ARG A 53 -3.53 -9.39 2.74
N GLU A 54 -4.64 -10.09 2.93
CA GLU A 54 -4.99 -11.28 2.14
C GLU A 54 -5.05 -10.96 0.65
N THR A 55 -5.58 -9.78 0.28
CA THR A 55 -5.62 -9.34 -1.11
C THR A 55 -4.20 -9.21 -1.70
N ILE A 56 -3.26 -8.65 -0.94
CA ILE A 56 -1.85 -8.56 -1.36
C ILE A 56 -1.25 -9.97 -1.49
N ASP A 57 -1.47 -10.84 -0.51
CA ASP A 57 -0.91 -12.19 -0.52
C ASP A 57 -1.46 -13.03 -1.68
N MET A 58 -2.73 -12.87 -2.05
CA MET A 58 -3.29 -13.49 -3.25
C MET A 58 -2.58 -13.05 -4.53
N THR A 59 -2.09 -11.80 -4.62
CA THR A 59 -1.33 -11.35 -5.80
C THR A 59 0.06 -11.96 -5.88
N ARG A 60 0.67 -12.31 -4.73
CA ARG A 60 1.98 -12.99 -4.69
C ARG A 60 1.90 -14.40 -5.27
N CYS A 61 0.74 -15.04 -5.18
CA CYS A 61 0.49 -16.34 -5.81
C CYS A 61 0.43 -16.29 -7.34
N CYS A 62 0.32 -15.11 -7.96
CA CYS A 62 0.23 -14.95 -9.42
C CYS A 62 1.55 -15.26 -10.16
N GLY A 63 2.61 -15.62 -9.45
CA GLY A 63 3.92 -15.94 -10.02
C GLY A 63 4.67 -14.69 -10.47
N GLU A 64 6.00 -14.72 -10.35
CA GLU A 64 6.83 -13.66 -10.91
C GLU A 64 6.87 -13.80 -12.44
N VAL A 65 6.57 -12.72 -13.14
CA VAL A 65 6.69 -12.67 -14.60
C VAL A 65 8.16 -12.35 -14.93
N LYS A 66 8.82 -13.22 -15.70
CA LYS A 66 10.14 -12.91 -16.25
C LYS A 66 10.02 -11.65 -17.10
N LEU A 67 10.72 -10.58 -16.70
CA LEU A 67 10.79 -9.35 -17.48
C LEU A 67 11.35 -9.65 -18.88
N PRO A 68 10.69 -9.20 -19.97
CA PRO A 68 11.24 -9.31 -21.30
C PRO A 68 12.59 -8.59 -21.38
N GLU A 69 13.60 -9.25 -21.94
CA GLU A 69 14.97 -8.72 -22.01
C GLU A 69 15.04 -7.41 -22.80
N GLU A 70 14.21 -7.27 -23.85
CA GLU A 70 14.06 -6.05 -24.62
C GLU A 70 13.56 -4.87 -23.77
N LEU A 71 12.61 -5.11 -22.86
CA LEU A 71 12.09 -4.07 -21.98
C LEU A 71 13.19 -3.56 -21.05
N VAL A 72 13.98 -4.48 -20.46
CA VAL A 72 15.10 -4.14 -19.59
C VAL A 72 16.12 -3.28 -20.34
N GLU A 73 16.52 -3.70 -21.54
CA GLU A 73 17.53 -2.97 -22.32
C GLU A 73 17.03 -1.59 -22.75
N HIS A 74 15.77 -1.49 -23.19
CA HIS A 74 15.15 -0.21 -23.55
C HIS A 74 15.08 0.75 -22.36
N THR A 75 14.65 0.26 -21.19
CA THR A 75 14.59 1.07 -19.97
C THR A 75 15.98 1.52 -19.54
N LEU A 76 16.99 0.64 -19.52
CA LEU A 76 18.35 0.98 -19.14
C LEU A 76 18.99 1.97 -20.12
N THR A 77 18.78 1.80 -21.43
CA THR A 77 19.25 2.74 -22.45
C THR A 77 18.63 4.13 -22.26
N PHE A 78 17.32 4.19 -22.03
CA PHE A 78 16.63 5.44 -21.75
C PHE A 78 17.19 6.12 -20.49
N LEU A 79 17.35 5.38 -19.39
CA LEU A 79 17.87 5.93 -18.13
C LEU A 79 19.30 6.44 -18.28
N ARG A 80 20.21 5.68 -18.91
CA ARG A 80 21.60 6.11 -19.15
C ARG A 80 21.69 7.40 -19.96
N LYS A 81 20.75 7.62 -20.89
CA LYS A 81 20.71 8.82 -21.75
C LYS A 81 20.12 10.04 -21.03
N ASN A 82 19.26 9.85 -20.04
CA ASN A 82 18.44 10.93 -19.46
C ASN A 82 18.62 11.16 -17.96
N ALA A 83 19.24 10.22 -17.23
CA ALA A 83 19.62 10.42 -15.84
C ALA A 83 20.78 11.40 -15.79
N LYS A 84 20.56 12.56 -15.18
CA LYS A 84 21.60 13.55 -14.85
C LYS A 84 22.29 13.18 -13.56
#